data_AF-A0A1V6NRF4-F1
#
_entry.id   AF-A0A1V6NRF4-F1
#
_cell.length_a   1.000
_cell.length_b   1.000
_cell.length_c   1.000
_cell.angle_alpha   90.00
_cell.angle_beta   90.00
_cell.angle_gamma   90.00
#
_symmetry.space_group_name_H-M   'P 1'
#
loop_
_entity.id
_entity.type
_entity.pdbx_description
1 polymer ?
#
loop_
_entity_poly.entity_id
_entity_poly.type
_entity_poly.pdbx_seq_one_letter_code
_entity_poly.pdbx_strand_id
1 'polypeptide(L)' 'MVEEDDIQRLGSLALNGREIKNIAAVAHALAEADKTQVSYRYLELAAESNQKFSKEFGRQGPVDGMYV' A
#
# COMPACT_ATOMS: atom_id res chain seq x y z
N MET A 1 -4.64 8.02 15.22
CA MET A 1 -3.40 8.82 15.12
C MET A 1 -2.27 7.85 14.79
N VAL A 2 -1.24 8.33 14.09
CA VAL A 2 -0.06 7.53 13.71
C VAL A 2 1.08 7.89 14.65
N GLU A 3 1.72 6.90 15.22
CA GLU A 3 2.86 7.05 16.14
C GLU A 3 4.20 6.79 15.44
N GLU A 4 5.31 7.15 16.06
CA GLU A 4 6.65 6.91 15.48
C GLU A 4 6.94 5.42 15.29
N ASP A 5 6.50 4.59 16.23
CA ASP A 5 6.58 3.13 16.16
C ASP A 5 5.82 2.55 14.95
N ASP A 6 4.70 3.18 14.56
CA ASP A 6 3.91 2.80 13.39
C ASP A 6 4.68 3.03 12.10
N ILE A 7 5.43 4.14 12.03
CA ILE A 7 6.29 4.48 10.91
C ILE A 7 7.47 3.50 10.83
N GLN A 8 8.06 3.11 11.97
CA GLN A 8 9.13 2.11 11.99
C GLN A 8 8.64 0.74 11.53
N ARG A 9 7.44 0.32 11.94
CA ARG A 9 6.81 -0.94 11.47
C ARG A 9 6.62 -0.93 9.96
N LEU A 10 6.12 0.16 9.39
CA LEU A 10 6.00 0.29 7.93
C LEU A 10 7.36 0.29 7.22
N GLY A 11 8.38 0.91 7.83
CA GLY A 11 9.75 0.88 7.33
C GLY A 11 10.34 -0.54 7.24
N SER A 12 9.88 -1.47 8.07
CA SER A 12 10.32 -2.87 8.01
C SER A 12 9.78 -3.65 6.80
N LEU A 13 8.74 -3.15 6.11
CA LEU A 13 8.08 -3.84 4.99
C LEU A 13 8.83 -3.76 3.65
N ALA A 14 10.07 -3.25 3.63
CA ALA A 14 10.91 -3.12 2.43
C ALA A 14 10.21 -2.43 1.23
N LEU A 15 9.39 -1.42 1.51
CA LEU A 15 8.56 -0.70 0.53
C LEU A 15 9.39 0.28 -0.31
N ASN A 16 9.05 0.42 -1.59
CA ASN A 16 9.61 1.47 -2.45
C ASN A 16 8.79 2.77 -2.37
N GLY A 17 9.34 3.86 -2.93
CA GLY A 17 8.70 5.18 -2.87
C GLY A 17 7.32 5.28 -3.52
N ARG A 18 6.99 4.41 -4.49
CA ARG A 18 5.64 4.34 -5.09
C ARG A 18 4.67 3.65 -4.15
N GLU A 19 5.09 2.55 -3.54
CA GLU A 19 4.28 1.78 -2.59
C GLU A 19 3.94 2.62 -1.36
N ILE A 20 4.90 3.37 -0.82
CA ILE A 20 4.67 4.29 0.30
C ILE A 20 3.57 5.31 -0.03
N LYS A 21 3.62 5.92 -1.22
CA LYS A 21 2.61 6.90 -1.66
C LYS A 21 1.23 6.26 -1.81
N ASN A 22 1.17 5.07 -2.40
CA ASN A 22 -0.08 4.34 -2.57
C ASN A 22 -0.70 3.98 -1.22
N ILE A 23 0.11 3.45 -0.29
CA ILE A 23 -0.33 3.09 1.06
C ILE A 23 -0.87 4.31 1.78
N ALA A 24 -0.16 5.44 1.74
CA ALA A 24 -0.62 6.68 2.37
C ALA A 24 -1.95 7.19 1.77
N ALA A 25 -2.09 7.17 0.44
CA ALA A 25 -3.31 7.61 -0.24
C ALA A 25 -4.51 6.71 0.10
N VAL A 26 -4.34 5.39 0.06
CA VAL A 26 -5.39 4.42 0.39
C VAL A 26 -5.79 4.52 1.87
N ALA A 27 -4.81 4.60 2.78
CA ALA A 27 -5.07 4.75 4.20
C ALA A 27 -5.85 6.04 4.51
N HIS A 28 -5.53 7.15 3.84
CA HIS A 28 -6.27 8.39 3.97
C HIS A 28 -7.72 8.24 3.48
N ALA A 29 -7.94 7.65 2.31
CA ALA A 29 -9.28 7.45 1.76
C ALA A 29 -10.16 6.56 2.67
N LEU A 30 -9.58 5.51 3.27
CA LEU A 30 -10.28 4.64 4.22
C LEU A 30 -10.67 5.41 5.50
N ALA A 31 -9.75 6.19 6.06
CA ALA A 31 -10.04 6.99 7.25
C ALA A 31 -11.11 8.05 6.99
N GLU A 32 -11.07 8.69 5.82
CA GLU A 32 -12.08 9.67 5.39
C GLU A 32 -13.46 9.05 5.23
N ALA A 33 -13.56 7.86 4.63
CA ALA A 33 -14.81 7.11 4.51
C ALA A 33 -15.43 6.79 5.88
N ASP A 34 -14.58 6.46 6.85
CA ASP A 34 -14.99 6.17 8.23
C ASP A 34 -15.18 7.44 9.08
N LYS A 35 -14.89 8.63 8.54
CA LYS A 35 -14.89 9.93 9.23
C LYS A 35 -14.00 9.93 10.48
N THR A 36 -12.88 9.24 10.40
CA THR A 36 -11.87 9.17 11.47
C THR A 36 -10.51 9.71 10.99
N GLN A 37 -9.58 9.89 11.92
CA GLN A 37 -8.20 10.19 11.57
C GLN A 37 -7.45 8.92 11.14
N VAL A 38 -6.44 9.10 10.30
CA VAL A 38 -5.52 8.02 9.95
C VAL A 38 -4.91 7.40 11.22
N SER A 39 -4.86 6.08 11.22
CA SER A 39 -4.28 5.25 12.27
C SER A 39 -3.47 4.13 11.61
N TYR A 40 -2.61 3.48 12.38
CA TYR A 40 -1.82 2.34 11.91
C TYR A 40 -2.68 1.28 11.22
N ARG A 41 -3.88 0.99 11.73
CA ARG A 41 -4.81 0.01 11.14
C ARG A 41 -5.10 0.29 9.66
N TYR A 42 -5.28 1.55 9.27
CA TYR A 42 -5.54 1.90 7.86
C TYR A 42 -4.28 1.76 7.01
N LEU A 43 -3.11 2.05 7.57
CA LEU A 43 -1.82 1.88 6.89
C LEU A 43 -1.49 0.39 6.69
N GLU A 44 -1.76 -0.44 7.69
CA GLU A 44 -1.61 -1.89 7.64
C GLU A 44 -2.55 -2.51 6.60
N LEU A 45 -3.85 -2.17 6.63
CA LEU A 45 -4.81 -2.62 5.62
C LEU A 45 -4.42 -2.21 4.20
N ALA A 46 -3.92 -0.99 4.03
CA ALA A 46 -3.46 -0.49 2.75
C ALA A 46 -2.21 -1.25 2.27
N ALA A 47 -1.26 -1.55 3.16
CA ALA A 47 -0.06 -2.32 2.85
C ALA A 47 -0.39 -3.76 2.44
N GLU A 48 -1.25 -4.45 3.20
CA GLU A 48 -1.72 -5.81 2.88
C GLU A 48 -2.43 -5.86 1.53
N SER A 49 -3.33 -4.90 1.28
CA SER A 49 -4.06 -4.77 0.02
C SER A 49 -3.11 -4.53 -1.15
N ASN A 50 -2.10 -3.67 -0.97
CA ASN A 50 -1.10 -3.37 -1.99
C ASN A 50 -0.19 -4.58 -2.28
N GLN A 51 0.17 -5.38 -1.27
CA GLN A 51 0.93 -6.62 -1.46
C GLN A 51 0.10 -7.66 -2.23
N LYS A 52 -1.18 -7.83 -1.88
CA LYS A 52 -2.10 -8.71 -2.59
C LYS A 52 -2.27 -8.28 -4.05
N PHE A 53 -2.47 -6.99 -4.28
CA PHE A 53 -2.56 -6.42 -5.62
C PHE A 53 -1.28 -6.66 -6.43
N SER A 54 -0.11 -6.39 -5.87
CA SER A 54 1.17 -6.66 -6.55
C SER A 54 1.37 -8.15 -6.86
N LYS A 55 0.89 -9.07 -6.03
CA LYS A 55 0.95 -10.51 -6.31
C LYS A 55 0.01 -10.91 -7.46
N GLU A 56 -1.18 -10.33 -7.51
CA GLU A 56 -2.21 -10.65 -8.51
C GLU A 56 -1.95 -9.97 -9.87
N PHE A 57 -1.48 -8.72 -9.85
CA PHE A 57 -1.37 -7.85 -11.02
C PHE A 57 0.07 -7.39 -11.33
N GLY A 58 1.03 -7.61 -10.43
CA GLY A 58 2.44 -7.22 -10.60
C GLY A 58 3.26 -8.19 -11.45
N ARG A 59 2.66 -9.29 -11.93
CA ARG A 59 3.26 -10.12 -12.99
C ARG A 59 3.23 -9.36 -14.31
N GLN A 60 4.19 -8.46 -14.49
CA GLN A 60 4.68 -8.08 -15.82
C GLN A 60 5.51 -9.25 -16.36
N GLY A 61 4.85 -10.35 -16.73
CA GLY A 61 5.41 -11.18 -17.79
C GLY A 61 5.32 -10.39 -19.09
N PRO A 62 6.24 -10.57 -20.07
CA PRO A 62 6.01 -10.02 -21.39
C PRO A 62 4.61 -10.46 -21.83
N VAL A 63 3.80 -9.52 -22.31
CA VAL A 63 2.60 -9.85 -23.06
C VAL A 63 3.04 -10.77 -24.18
N ASP A 64 2.73 -12.06 -24.04
CA ASP A 64 2.98 -13.09 -25.03
C ASP A 64 2.13 -12.75 -26.26
N GLY A 65 2.69 -11.91 -27.13
CA GLY A 65 1.91 -11.26 -28.18
C GLY A 65 2.61 -10.13 -28.94
N MET A 66 3.77 -9.63 -28.51
CA MET A 66 4.52 -8.66 -29.32
C MET A 66 5.63 -9.33 -30.11
N TYR A 67 5.23 -10.15 -31.09
CA TYR A 67 5.99 -10.34 -32.32
C TYR A 67 5.26 -9.57 -33.42
N VAL A 68 5.88 -8.48 -33.90
CA VAL A 68 5.64 -7.94 -35.24
C VAL A 68 6.99 -7.63 -35.86
#